data_AF-A0A4R4ECW2-F1
#
_entry.id   AF-A0A4R4ECW2-F1
#
_cell.length_a   1.000
_cell.length_b   1.000
_cell.length_c   1.000
_cell.angle_alpha   90.00
_cell.angle_beta   90.00
_cell.angle_gamma   90.00
#
_symmetry.space_group_name_H-M   'P 1'
#
loop_
_entity.id
_entity.type
_entity.pdbx_description
1 polymer ?
#
loop_
_entity_poly.entity_id
_entity_poly.type
_entity_poly.pdbx_seq_one_letter_code
_entity_poly.pdbx_strand_id
1 'polypeptide(L)'
;MSLWNGAWYLAKRDLVKDKSVFLWGILFSGVIILFTLDYLIVRSLEKDHVINLFSIIQNTIIVLLFQTLGFGYDRNYFTKYNQTDFFTRRYSYLSTMPISIKQLILARYIQHTITLVVMYAIIFGITGIWGNLIHPGTLTVVQFIEFMLMWVGYTSLFGSIYIFLELGFHGKIYYAISIVVSISMLVGCIVLGFLQVSVWQVAIDLIVSYGYLVTCASLLLAGVVTWLMIKLLARRMQTRDLYI
;
A
#
# COMPACT_ATOMS: atom_id res chain seq x y z
N MET A 1 -19.33 -24.64 5.54
CA MET A 1 -17.97 -24.11 5.81
C MET A 1 -18.12 -22.77 6.52
N SER A 2 -17.39 -22.50 7.61
CA SER A 2 -17.46 -21.18 8.25
C SER A 2 -16.94 -20.08 7.31
N LEU A 3 -17.40 -18.84 7.50
CA LEU A 3 -16.99 -17.69 6.69
C LEU A 3 -15.47 -17.53 6.68
N TRP A 4 -14.85 -17.66 7.86
CA TRP A 4 -13.40 -17.59 8.02
C TRP A 4 -12.65 -18.71 7.27
N ASN A 5 -13.07 -19.96 7.41
CA ASN A 5 -12.37 -21.10 6.80
C ASN A 5 -12.42 -21.05 5.27
N GLY A 6 -13.56 -20.62 4.71
CA GLY A 6 -13.70 -20.44 3.26
C GLY A 6 -12.83 -19.30 2.73
N ALA A 7 -12.80 -18.16 3.43
CA ALA A 7 -11.97 -17.02 3.05
C ALA A 7 -10.48 -17.33 3.13
N TRP A 8 -10.04 -17.98 4.21
CA TRP A 8 -8.64 -18.39 4.39
C TRP A 8 -8.19 -19.38 3.31
N TYR A 9 -9.02 -20.37 2.99
CA TYR A 9 -8.72 -21.34 1.93
C TYR A 9 -8.55 -20.65 0.57
N LEU A 10 -9.44 -19.70 0.25
CA LEU A 10 -9.38 -18.93 -0.99
C LEU A 10 -8.11 -18.06 -1.04
N ALA A 11 -7.82 -17.31 0.03
CA ALA A 11 -6.64 -16.46 0.13
C ALA A 11 -5.34 -17.26 -0.01
N LYS A 12 -5.23 -18.40 0.68
CA LYS A 12 -4.07 -19.29 0.59
C LYS A 12 -3.88 -19.81 -0.83
N ARG A 13 -4.95 -20.25 -1.49
CA ARG A 13 -4.88 -20.76 -2.86
C ARG A 13 -4.42 -19.69 -3.83
N ASP A 14 -4.96 -18.48 -3.72
CA ASP A 14 -4.61 -17.36 -4.60
C ASP A 14 -3.14 -16.92 -4.36
N LEU A 15 -2.67 -16.88 -3.11
CA LEU A 15 -1.27 -16.58 -2.77
C LEU A 15 -0.28 -17.63 -3.31
N VAL A 16 -0.63 -18.92 -3.24
CA VAL A 16 0.23 -20.00 -3.74
C VAL A 16 0.27 -20.02 -5.27
N LYS A 17 -0.87 -19.74 -5.91
CA LYS A 17 -0.98 -19.74 -7.37
C LYS A 17 -0.30 -18.51 -7.98
N ASP A 18 -0.46 -17.35 -7.35
CA ASP A 18 0.01 -16.08 -7.89
C ASP A 18 1.32 -15.62 -7.21
N LYS A 19 2.40 -16.34 -7.53
CA LYS A 19 3.76 -16.02 -7.03
C LYS A 19 4.27 -14.67 -7.54
N SER A 20 3.66 -14.12 -8.60
CA SER A 20 3.97 -12.80 -9.17
C SER A 20 3.83 -11.70 -8.13
N VAL A 21 2.85 -11.83 -7.22
CA VAL A 21 2.59 -10.86 -6.14
C VAL A 21 3.81 -10.65 -5.26
N PHE A 22 4.47 -11.74 -4.85
CA PHE A 22 5.66 -11.66 -4.01
C PHE A 22 6.87 -11.16 -4.79
N LEU A 23 7.03 -11.55 -6.06
CA LEU A 23 8.11 -11.06 -6.92
C LEU A 23 8.07 -9.54 -7.08
N TRP A 24 6.91 -8.98 -7.45
CA TRP A 24 6.73 -7.53 -7.57
C TRP A 24 6.82 -6.83 -6.23
N GLY A 25 6.27 -7.42 -5.17
CA GLY A 25 6.40 -6.89 -3.81
C GLY A 25 7.86 -6.76 -3.37
N ILE A 26 8.68 -7.78 -3.62
CA ILE A 26 10.12 -7.76 -3.30
C ILE A 26 10.84 -6.71 -4.13
N LEU A 27 10.53 -6.60 -5.43
CA LEU A 27 11.11 -5.58 -6.30
C LEU A 27 10.81 -4.17 -5.79
N PHE A 28 9.54 -3.86 -5.51
CA PHE A 28 9.16 -2.54 -4.99
C PHE A 28 9.74 -2.26 -3.60
N SER A 29 9.81 -3.29 -2.74
CA SER A 29 10.50 -3.19 -1.45
C SER A 29 11.98 -2.85 -1.64
N GLY A 30 12.65 -3.48 -2.61
CA GLY A 30 14.04 -3.20 -2.95
C GLY A 30 14.24 -1.76 -3.42
N VAL A 31 13.36 -1.25 -4.29
CA VAL A 31 13.40 0.15 -4.74
C VAL A 31 13.22 1.12 -3.56
N ILE A 32 12.24 0.87 -2.68
CA ILE A 32 12.03 1.67 -1.47
C ILE A 32 13.27 1.66 -0.58
N ILE A 33 13.86 0.49 -0.33
CA ILE A 33 15.08 0.35 0.48
C ILE A 33 16.22 1.17 -0.13
N LEU A 34 16.46 1.04 -1.45
CA LEU A 34 17.53 1.78 -2.14
C LEU A 34 17.37 3.29 -1.96
N PHE A 35 16.18 3.84 -2.21
CA PHE A 35 15.91 5.26 -2.02
C PHE A 35 15.94 5.68 -0.54
N THR A 36 15.64 4.79 0.40
CA THR A 36 15.76 5.08 1.84
C THR A 36 17.22 5.15 2.26
N LEU A 37 18.06 4.21 1.80
CA LEU A 37 19.49 4.21 2.08
C LEU A 37 20.19 5.41 1.47
N ASP A 38 19.84 5.74 0.23
CA ASP A 38 20.31 6.95 -0.44
C ASP A 38 20.00 8.21 0.39
N TYR A 39 18.74 8.37 0.85
CA TYR A 39 18.36 9.47 1.74
C TYR A 39 19.21 9.51 3.03
N LEU A 40 19.44 8.36 3.67
CA LEU A 40 20.24 8.28 4.89
C LEU A 40 21.72 8.67 4.64
N ILE A 41 22.29 8.23 3.52
CA ILE A 41 23.67 8.53 3.13
C ILE A 41 23.81 10.01 2.80
N VAL A 42 22.95 10.56 1.94
CA VAL A 42 22.97 11.98 1.57
C VAL A 42 22.83 12.86 2.81
N ARG A 43 21.91 12.53 3.72
CA ARG A 43 21.75 13.23 5.01
C ARG A 43 22.99 13.16 5.91
N SER A 44 23.80 12.10 5.81
CA SER A 44 25.08 12.03 6.56
C SER A 44 26.17 12.91 5.97
N LEU A 45 26.16 13.11 4.66
CA LEU A 45 27.27 13.71 3.92
C LEU A 45 27.05 15.21 3.66
N GLU A 46 25.82 15.64 3.41
CA GLU A 46 25.50 16.99 2.96
C GLU A 46 24.88 17.83 4.10
N LYS A 47 25.51 18.96 4.44
CA LYS A 47 24.94 19.97 5.37
C LYS A 47 24.01 20.97 4.68
N ASP A 48 24.13 21.13 3.36
CA ASP A 48 23.38 22.13 2.59
C ASP A 48 22.34 21.47 1.68
N HIS A 49 21.07 21.83 1.87
CA HIS A 49 19.94 21.32 1.10
C HIS A 49 19.88 22.00 -0.28
N VAL A 50 20.51 21.42 -1.28
CA VAL A 50 20.32 21.87 -2.67
C VAL A 50 18.99 21.34 -3.20
N ILE A 51 18.19 22.21 -3.82
CA ILE A 51 16.99 21.82 -4.57
C ILE A 51 17.42 20.90 -5.71
N ASN A 52 17.34 19.60 -5.47
CA ASN A 52 17.62 18.62 -6.50
C ASN A 52 16.28 18.06 -6.98
N LEU A 53 16.03 18.11 -8.29
CA LEU A 53 14.96 17.37 -8.99
C LEU A 53 14.87 15.92 -8.49
N PHE A 54 16.03 15.37 -8.11
CA PHE A 54 16.20 14.07 -7.47
C PHE A 54 15.39 13.88 -6.18
N SER A 55 15.29 14.89 -5.30
CA SER A 55 14.50 14.83 -4.06
C SER A 55 12.99 14.72 -4.33
N ILE A 56 12.49 15.42 -5.35
CA ILE A 56 11.09 15.33 -5.79
C ILE A 56 10.81 13.92 -6.31
N ILE A 57 11.72 13.39 -7.14
CA ILE A 57 11.61 12.04 -7.70
C ILE A 57 11.61 11.00 -6.57
N GLN A 58 12.52 11.11 -5.62
CA GLN A 58 12.62 10.22 -4.46
C GLN A 58 11.34 10.25 -3.63
N ASN A 59 10.86 11.43 -3.22
CA ASN A 59 9.61 11.62 -2.48
C ASN A 59 8.43 10.98 -3.22
N THR A 60 8.33 11.24 -4.53
CA THR A 60 7.25 10.72 -5.38
C THR A 60 7.29 9.20 -5.46
N ILE A 61 8.46 8.61 -5.69
CA ILE A 61 8.62 7.15 -5.77
C ILE A 61 8.24 6.50 -4.44
N ILE A 62 8.70 7.05 -3.31
CA ILE A 62 8.40 6.50 -1.98
C ILE A 62 6.89 6.52 -1.73
N VAL A 63 6.24 7.67 -1.87
CA VAL A 63 4.81 7.83 -1.59
C VAL A 63 3.96 6.95 -2.50
N LEU A 64 4.30 6.89 -3.80
CA LEU A 64 3.57 6.10 -4.79
C LEU A 64 3.80 4.59 -4.69
N LEU A 65 4.97 4.14 -4.25
CA LEU A 65 5.22 2.71 -4.03
C LEU A 65 4.61 2.25 -2.71
N PHE A 66 4.68 3.06 -1.64
CA PHE A 66 4.06 2.71 -0.36
C PHE A 66 2.55 2.53 -0.48
N GLN A 67 1.84 3.35 -1.24
CA GLN A 67 0.38 3.19 -1.43
C GLN A 67 0.02 1.87 -2.13
N THR A 68 0.91 1.30 -2.95
CA THR A 68 0.66 0.06 -3.69
C THR A 68 1.32 -1.16 -3.08
N LEU A 69 2.02 -1.02 -1.95
CA LEU A 69 2.58 -2.15 -1.22
C LEU A 69 1.46 -3.11 -0.77
N GLY A 70 1.72 -4.41 -0.94
CA GLY A 70 0.75 -5.46 -0.62
C GLY A 70 -0.30 -5.72 -1.70
N PHE A 71 -0.31 -4.97 -2.81
CA PHE A 71 -1.17 -5.28 -3.94
C PHE A 71 -0.65 -6.44 -4.79
N GLY A 72 -1.57 -7.30 -5.23
CA GLY A 72 -1.26 -8.41 -6.12
C GLY A 72 -1.20 -7.96 -7.57
N TYR A 73 0.00 -7.80 -8.11
CA TYR A 73 0.21 -7.52 -9.53
C TYR A 73 0.17 -8.82 -10.36
N ASP A 74 -1.04 -9.19 -10.80
CA ASP A 74 -1.25 -10.22 -11.82
C ASP A 74 -0.86 -9.68 -13.21
N ARG A 75 -0.20 -10.52 -14.02
CA ARG A 75 0.17 -10.25 -15.42
C ARG A 75 -1.05 -9.86 -16.26
N ASN A 76 -2.23 -10.37 -15.90
CA ASN A 76 -3.48 -10.05 -16.58
C ASN A 76 -3.93 -8.59 -16.38
N TYR A 77 -3.53 -7.90 -15.30
CA TYR A 77 -3.84 -6.48 -15.11
C TYR A 77 -3.16 -5.61 -16.17
N PHE A 78 -1.96 -5.97 -16.62
CA PHE A 78 -1.18 -5.13 -17.54
C PHE A 78 -1.58 -5.29 -19.02
N THR A 79 -2.02 -6.49 -19.44
CA THR A 79 -2.26 -6.78 -20.87
C THR A 79 -3.72 -6.69 -21.28
N LYS A 80 -4.66 -6.95 -20.36
CA LYS A 80 -6.08 -7.13 -20.69
C LYS A 80 -7.01 -6.05 -20.17
N TYR A 81 -6.48 -5.10 -19.41
CA TYR A 81 -7.24 -4.05 -18.74
C TYR A 81 -8.08 -3.16 -19.68
N ASN A 82 -7.59 -2.86 -20.90
CA ASN A 82 -8.34 -2.06 -21.88
C ASN A 82 -9.22 -2.88 -22.83
N GLN A 83 -8.97 -4.19 -22.98
CA GLN A 83 -9.62 -5.02 -24.01
C GLN A 83 -10.67 -5.99 -23.46
N THR A 84 -10.56 -6.38 -22.20
CA THR A 84 -11.54 -7.26 -21.54
C THR A 84 -11.72 -6.81 -20.11
N ASP A 85 -12.97 -6.68 -19.67
CA ASP A 85 -13.30 -6.30 -18.29
C ASP A 85 -12.92 -7.44 -17.33
N PHE A 86 -11.61 -7.54 -17.03
CA PHE A 86 -10.99 -8.65 -16.31
C PHE A 86 -11.58 -8.79 -14.91
N PHE A 87 -11.82 -7.66 -14.25
CA PHE A 87 -12.48 -7.60 -12.94
C PHE A 87 -13.91 -8.16 -13.01
N THR A 88 -14.68 -7.79 -14.03
CA THR A 88 -16.06 -8.27 -14.22
C THR A 88 -16.11 -9.75 -14.61
N ARG A 89 -15.19 -10.24 -15.45
CA ARG A 89 -15.07 -11.68 -15.76
C ARG A 89 -14.64 -12.52 -14.55
N ARG A 90 -13.68 -12.02 -13.76
CA ARG A 90 -13.25 -12.68 -12.52
C ARG A 90 -14.40 -12.74 -11.52
N TYR A 91 -15.16 -11.65 -11.39
CA TYR A 91 -16.34 -11.60 -10.53
C TYR A 91 -17.45 -12.54 -11.01
N SER A 92 -17.74 -12.57 -12.31
CA SER A 92 -18.71 -13.50 -12.92
C SER A 92 -18.31 -14.96 -12.68
N TYR A 93 -17.04 -15.32 -12.88
CA TYR A 93 -16.55 -16.67 -12.58
C TYR A 93 -16.60 -17.03 -11.10
N LEU A 94 -16.35 -16.07 -10.19
CA LEU A 94 -16.45 -16.31 -8.75
C LEU A 94 -17.90 -16.39 -8.28
N SER A 95 -18.83 -15.76 -8.99
CA SER A 95 -20.28 -15.83 -8.71
C SER A 95 -20.91 -17.18 -9.07
N THR A 96 -20.29 -17.97 -9.95
CA THR A 96 -20.73 -19.34 -10.26
C THR A 96 -20.22 -20.37 -9.25
N MET A 97 -19.27 -20.00 -8.39
CA MET A 97 -18.83 -20.85 -7.30
C MET A 97 -19.76 -20.70 -6.09
N PRO A 98 -19.95 -21.73 -5.26
CA PRO A 98 -20.73 -21.65 -4.01
C PRO A 98 -19.95 -20.90 -2.92
N ILE A 99 -19.48 -19.68 -3.22
CA ILE A 99 -18.70 -18.82 -2.34
C ILE A 99 -19.55 -17.60 -2.02
N SER A 100 -19.70 -17.29 -0.73
CA SER A 100 -20.39 -16.06 -0.33
C SER A 100 -19.56 -14.82 -0.69
N ILE A 101 -20.22 -13.74 -1.09
CA ILE A 101 -19.59 -12.44 -1.35
C ILE A 101 -18.69 -12.00 -0.18
N LYS A 102 -19.15 -12.22 1.06
CA LYS A 102 -18.39 -11.88 2.27
C LYS A 102 -17.07 -12.66 2.39
N GLN A 103 -17.05 -13.92 1.96
CA GLN A 103 -15.82 -14.73 1.91
C GLN A 103 -14.83 -14.20 0.88
N LEU A 104 -15.32 -13.74 -0.29
CA LEU A 104 -14.47 -13.16 -1.31
C LEU A 104 -13.81 -11.85 -0.84
N ILE A 105 -14.60 -10.95 -0.26
CA ILE A 105 -14.09 -9.69 0.30
C ILE A 105 -13.03 -10.00 1.35
N LEU A 106 -13.36 -10.85 2.33
CA LEU A 106 -12.44 -11.19 3.41
C LEU A 106 -11.15 -11.85 2.90
N ALA A 107 -11.25 -12.76 1.91
CA ALA A 107 -10.08 -13.40 1.32
C ALA A 107 -9.13 -12.36 0.69
N ARG A 108 -9.67 -11.33 0.04
CA ARG A 108 -8.85 -10.27 -0.58
C ARG A 108 -8.13 -9.41 0.45
N TYR A 109 -8.81 -9.06 1.55
CA TYR A 109 -8.19 -8.35 2.67
C TYR A 109 -7.12 -9.21 3.35
N ILE A 110 -7.38 -10.50 3.60
CA ILE A 110 -6.38 -11.43 4.15
C ILE A 110 -5.15 -11.50 3.25
N GLN A 111 -5.34 -11.63 1.93
CA GLN A 111 -4.25 -11.66 0.97
C GLN A 111 -3.40 -10.37 1.07
N HIS A 112 -4.05 -9.21 1.07
CA HIS A 112 -3.38 -7.91 1.17
C HIS A 112 -2.64 -7.74 2.51
N THR A 113 -3.23 -8.17 3.63
CA THR A 113 -2.58 -8.09 4.94
C THR A 113 -1.36 -8.99 5.00
N ILE A 114 -1.42 -10.22 4.49
CA ILE A 114 -0.28 -11.15 4.48
C ILE A 114 0.88 -10.59 3.66
N THR A 115 0.59 -10.10 2.44
CA THR A 115 1.62 -9.54 1.57
C THR A 115 2.23 -8.28 2.18
N LEU A 116 1.40 -7.39 2.75
CA LEU A 116 1.85 -6.19 3.45
C LEU A 116 2.80 -6.54 4.60
N VAL A 117 2.42 -7.47 5.48
CA VAL A 117 3.27 -7.89 6.61
C VAL A 117 4.64 -8.38 6.13
N VAL A 118 4.68 -9.20 5.07
CA VAL A 118 5.93 -9.69 4.50
C VAL A 118 6.78 -8.54 3.93
N MET A 119 6.18 -7.63 3.17
CA MET A 119 6.93 -6.51 2.58
C MET A 119 7.44 -5.53 3.63
N TYR A 120 6.65 -5.23 4.67
CA TYR A 120 7.08 -4.38 5.77
C TYR A 120 8.21 -5.01 6.57
N ALA A 121 8.15 -6.32 6.84
CA ALA A 121 9.24 -7.03 7.51
C ALA A 121 10.55 -6.92 6.71
N ILE A 122 10.50 -6.98 5.38
CA ILE A 122 11.67 -6.82 4.51
C ILE A 122 12.17 -5.37 4.54
N ILE A 123 11.30 -4.40 4.28
CA ILE A 123 11.65 -2.97 4.20
C ILE A 123 12.24 -2.51 5.54
N PHE A 124 11.48 -2.63 6.63
CA PHE A 124 11.88 -2.11 7.94
C PHE A 124 12.92 -2.99 8.64
N GLY A 125 12.96 -4.29 8.35
CA GLY A 125 14.06 -5.15 8.82
C GLY A 125 15.39 -4.70 8.25
N ILE A 126 15.46 -4.44 6.94
CA ILE A 126 16.69 -3.98 6.29
C ILE A 126 17.00 -2.53 6.69
N THR A 127 16.06 -1.60 6.52
CA THR A 127 16.31 -0.18 6.82
C THR A 127 16.60 0.07 8.31
N GLY A 128 16.05 -0.72 9.22
CA GLY A 128 16.36 -0.64 10.65
C GLY A 128 17.79 -1.07 10.98
N ILE A 129 18.30 -2.14 10.37
CA ILE A 129 19.70 -2.58 10.53
C ILE A 129 20.64 -1.50 9.99
N TRP A 130 20.41 -1.05 8.76
CA TRP A 130 21.27 -0.05 8.11
C TRP A 130 21.16 1.33 8.76
N GLY A 131 19.97 1.72 9.22
CA GLY A 131 19.76 2.98 9.94
C GLY A 131 20.60 3.09 11.21
N ASN A 132 20.67 2.00 11.99
CA ASN A 132 21.54 1.94 13.17
C ASN A 132 23.03 1.95 12.82
N LEU A 133 23.42 1.35 11.68
CA LEU A 133 24.82 1.31 11.24
C LEU A 133 25.30 2.67 10.70
N ILE A 134 24.45 3.38 9.94
CA ILE A 134 24.81 4.65 9.28
C ILE A 134 24.60 5.84 10.21
N HIS A 135 23.54 5.82 11.02
CA HIS A 135 23.14 6.95 11.90
C HIS A 135 22.72 6.48 13.29
N PRO A 136 23.66 6.00 14.12
CA PRO A 136 23.37 5.58 15.47
C PRO A 136 22.77 6.74 16.28
N GLY A 137 21.56 6.54 16.82
CA GLY A 137 20.92 7.48 17.75
C GLY A 137 19.94 8.49 17.14
N THR A 138 19.61 8.40 15.84
CA THR A 138 18.62 9.31 15.22
C THR A 138 17.18 9.06 15.67
N LEU A 139 16.82 7.80 15.96
CA LEU A 139 15.53 7.41 16.50
C LEU A 139 15.72 6.39 17.61
N THR A 140 14.93 6.51 18.67
CA THR A 140 14.81 5.43 19.66
C THR A 140 14.12 4.22 19.02
N VAL A 141 14.34 3.02 19.58
CA VAL A 141 13.66 1.79 19.12
C VAL A 141 12.14 1.95 19.12
N VAL A 142 11.60 2.65 20.12
CA VAL A 142 10.16 2.94 20.22
C VAL A 142 9.70 3.82 19.06
N GLN A 143 10.39 4.93 18.80
CA GLN A 143 10.04 5.85 17.70
C GLN A 143 10.17 5.18 16.33
N PHE A 144 11.12 4.25 16.16
CA PHE A 144 11.23 3.47 14.92
C PHE A 144 10.02 2.55 14.71
N ILE A 145 9.52 1.91 15.78
CA ILE A 145 8.29 1.10 15.72
C ILE A 145 7.08 1.98 15.42
N GLU A 146 6.97 3.14 16.08
CA GLU A 146 5.90 4.12 15.84
C GLU A 146 5.89 4.61 14.38
N PHE A 147 7.07 4.89 13.83
CA PHE A 147 7.27 5.27 12.43
C PHE A 147 6.85 4.15 11.47
N MET A 148 7.27 2.91 11.72
CA MET A 148 6.86 1.75 10.93
C MET A 148 5.33 1.61 10.93
N LEU A 149 4.70 1.67 12.11
CA LEU A 149 3.26 1.54 12.26
C LEU A 149 2.48 2.68 11.60
N MET A 150 3.03 3.91 11.61
CA MET A 150 2.45 5.03 10.87
C MET A 150 2.36 4.72 9.38
N TRP A 151 3.44 4.19 8.79
CA TRP A 151 3.45 3.76 7.39
C TRP A 151 2.52 2.58 7.14
N VAL A 152 2.40 1.62 8.07
CA VAL A 152 1.42 0.52 7.95
C VAL A 152 0.00 1.08 7.82
N GLY A 153 -0.36 2.08 8.63
CA GLY A 153 -1.65 2.75 8.52
C GLY A 153 -1.85 3.42 7.16
N TYR A 154 -0.84 4.15 6.67
CA TYR A 154 -0.86 4.78 5.35
C TYR A 154 -1.12 3.75 4.23
N THR A 155 -0.34 2.68 4.16
CA THR A 155 -0.53 1.65 3.11
C THR A 155 -1.83 0.89 3.28
N SER A 156 -2.26 0.58 4.50
CA SER A 156 -3.53 -0.12 4.74
C SER A 156 -4.74 0.72 4.34
N LEU A 157 -4.68 2.04 4.50
CA LEU A 157 -5.70 2.98 4.05
C LEU A 157 -5.87 2.91 2.53
N PHE A 158 -4.79 3.17 1.78
CA PHE A 158 -4.83 3.13 0.31
C PHE A 158 -5.14 1.73 -0.21
N GLY A 159 -4.58 0.72 0.45
CA GLY A 159 -4.84 -0.69 0.15
C GLY A 159 -6.34 -1.02 0.19
N SER A 160 -7.04 -0.55 1.23
CA SER A 160 -8.49 -0.74 1.37
C SER A 160 -9.30 -0.02 0.30
N ILE A 161 -8.89 1.20 -0.08
CA ILE A 161 -9.53 1.94 -1.18
C ILE A 161 -9.36 1.17 -2.48
N TYR A 162 -8.14 0.71 -2.79
CA TYR A 162 -7.89 -0.04 -4.02
C TYR A 162 -8.63 -1.37 -4.05
N ILE A 163 -8.77 -2.09 -2.92
CA ILE A 163 -9.56 -3.33 -2.86
C ILE A 163 -11.04 -3.04 -3.15
N PHE A 164 -11.57 -1.95 -2.59
CA PHE A 164 -12.93 -1.50 -2.87
C PHE A 164 -13.12 -1.16 -4.35
N LEU A 165 -12.17 -0.46 -4.97
CA LEU A 165 -12.23 -0.12 -6.38
C LEU A 165 -12.15 -1.37 -7.27
N GLU A 166 -11.24 -2.28 -6.95
CA GLU A 166 -11.03 -3.53 -7.69
C GLU A 166 -12.28 -4.41 -7.70
N LEU A 167 -12.90 -4.58 -6.53
CA LEU A 167 -14.04 -5.48 -6.37
C LEU A 167 -15.38 -4.79 -6.71
N GLY A 168 -15.46 -3.47 -6.52
CA GLY A 168 -16.69 -2.69 -6.65
C GLY A 168 -16.94 -2.11 -8.04
N PHE A 169 -15.90 -1.91 -8.86
CA PHE A 169 -16.00 -1.16 -10.11
C PHE A 169 -15.43 -1.91 -11.31
N HIS A 170 -15.62 -1.35 -12.49
CA HIS A 170 -15.02 -1.82 -13.74
C HIS A 170 -13.59 -1.30 -13.82
N GLY A 171 -12.75 -1.95 -14.63
CA GLY A 171 -11.35 -1.54 -14.81
C GLY A 171 -11.21 -0.04 -15.11
N LYS A 172 -11.99 0.49 -16.05
CA LYS A 172 -11.96 1.91 -16.45
C LYS A 172 -12.02 2.89 -15.29
N ILE A 173 -12.92 2.66 -14.34
CA ILE A 173 -13.12 3.51 -13.18
C ILE A 173 -11.97 3.32 -12.18
N TYR A 174 -11.53 2.08 -11.97
CA TYR A 174 -10.37 1.77 -11.12
C TYR A 174 -9.12 2.55 -11.55
N TYR A 175 -8.81 2.57 -12.84
CA TYR A 175 -7.63 3.29 -13.36
C TYR A 175 -7.79 4.81 -13.31
N ALA A 176 -8.95 5.34 -13.68
CA ALA A 176 -9.19 6.78 -13.62
C ALA A 176 -9.00 7.30 -12.19
N ILE A 177 -9.56 6.60 -11.20
CA ILE A 177 -9.40 6.97 -9.78
C ILE A 177 -7.95 6.76 -9.33
N SER A 178 -7.29 5.68 -9.74
CA SER A 178 -5.87 5.43 -9.41
C SER A 178 -4.94 6.51 -9.97
N ILE A 179 -5.22 7.02 -11.18
CA ILE A 179 -4.51 8.18 -11.77
C ILE A 179 -4.75 9.42 -10.94
N VAL A 180 -6.01 9.74 -10.61
CA VAL A 180 -6.34 10.95 -9.83
C VAL A 180 -5.63 10.92 -8.47
N VAL A 181 -5.61 9.78 -7.79
CA VAL A 181 -4.89 9.60 -6.51
C VAL A 181 -3.38 9.74 -6.70
N SER A 182 -2.81 9.17 -7.77
CA SER A 182 -1.37 9.28 -8.02
C SER A 182 -0.95 10.71 -8.37
N ILE A 183 -1.77 11.44 -9.13
CA ILE A 183 -1.55 12.85 -9.47
C ILE A 183 -1.65 13.72 -8.21
N SER A 184 -2.64 13.50 -7.34
CA SER A 184 -2.76 14.29 -6.11
C SER A 184 -1.55 14.10 -5.19
N MET A 185 -1.03 12.88 -5.09
CA MET A 185 0.21 12.58 -4.36
C MET A 185 1.44 13.21 -4.99
N LEU A 186 1.53 13.18 -6.32
CA LEU A 186 2.62 13.81 -7.06
C LEU A 186 2.64 15.33 -6.83
N VAL A 187 1.47 15.99 -6.85
CA VAL A 187 1.36 17.42 -6.53
C VAL A 187 1.84 17.69 -5.10
N GLY A 188 1.45 16.86 -4.13
CA GLY A 188 1.94 16.95 -2.75
C GLY A 188 3.47 16.81 -2.65
N CYS A 189 4.05 15.86 -3.39
CA CYS A 189 5.50 15.67 -3.42
C CYS A 189 6.25 16.84 -4.09
N ILE A 190 5.67 17.45 -5.12
CA ILE A 190 6.21 18.66 -5.74
C ILE A 190 6.22 19.82 -4.73
N VAL A 191 5.13 20.00 -3.98
CA VAL A 191 5.06 21.04 -2.93
C VAL A 191 6.14 20.81 -1.87
N LEU A 192 6.31 19.57 -1.39
CA LEU A 192 7.39 19.22 -0.45
C LEU A 192 8.78 19.48 -1.03
N GLY A 193 8.98 19.20 -2.32
CA GLY A 193 10.21 19.52 -3.02
C GLY A 193 10.54 21.01 -3.09
N PHE A 194 9.52 21.86 -3.32
CA PHE A 194 9.70 23.31 -3.25
C PHE A 194 10.06 23.80 -1.85
N LEU A 195 9.59 23.11 -0.81
CA LEU A 195 9.95 23.39 0.58
C LEU A 195 11.31 22.78 0.98
N GLN A 196 11.98 22.07 0.07
CA GLN A 196 13.22 21.32 0.32
C GLN A 196 13.10 20.28 1.44
N VAL A 197 11.89 19.77 1.69
CA VAL A 197 11.66 18.78 2.74
C VAL A 197 11.45 17.40 2.12
N SER A 198 12.17 16.40 2.64
CA SER A 198 11.93 15.01 2.27
C SER A 198 10.69 14.46 2.99
N VAL A 199 9.96 13.56 2.34
CA VAL A 199 8.82 12.85 2.95
C VAL A 199 9.26 12.08 4.19
N TRP A 200 10.47 11.51 4.16
CA TRP A 200 11.07 10.83 5.31
C TRP A 200 11.29 11.77 6.48
N GLN A 201 11.80 12.97 6.24
CA GLN A 201 12.00 13.97 7.29
C GLN A 201 10.67 14.42 7.90
N VAL A 202 9.65 14.74 7.09
CA VAL A 202 8.32 15.08 7.60
C VAL A 202 7.78 13.97 8.50
N ALA A 203 7.89 12.72 8.06
CA ALA A 203 7.44 11.56 8.82
C ALA A 203 8.22 11.38 10.13
N ILE A 204 9.54 11.56 10.11
CA ILE A 204 10.39 11.49 11.31
C ILE A 204 10.03 12.62 12.28
N ASP A 205 9.93 13.86 11.79
CA ASP A 205 9.66 15.04 12.62
C ASP A 205 8.28 14.95 13.29
N LEU A 206 7.28 14.39 12.59
CA LEU A 206 5.95 14.09 13.15
C LEU A 206 6.04 13.08 14.30
N ILE A 207 6.80 12.01 14.14
CA ILE A 207 6.98 11.00 15.19
C ILE A 207 7.81 11.54 16.35
N VAL A 208 8.84 12.33 16.11
CA VAL A 208 9.62 12.95 17.19
C VAL A 208 8.77 13.96 17.98
N SER A 209 7.92 14.72 17.29
CA SER A 209 7.10 15.78 17.91
C SER A 209 5.88 15.25 18.65
N TYR A 210 5.19 14.24 18.10
CA TYR A 210 3.89 13.77 18.59
C TYR A 210 3.87 12.29 18.97
N GLY A 211 4.91 11.52 18.66
CA GLY A 211 5.08 10.11 19.01
C GLY A 211 3.88 9.25 18.66
N TYR A 212 3.44 8.48 19.67
CA TYR A 212 2.29 7.57 19.59
C TYR A 212 1.00 8.19 19.06
N LEU A 213 0.76 9.49 19.21
CA LEU A 213 -0.48 10.13 18.73
C LEU A 213 -0.62 10.02 17.22
N VAL A 214 0.47 10.24 16.47
CA VAL A 214 0.48 10.16 15.01
C VAL A 214 0.29 8.71 14.56
N THR A 215 0.94 7.77 15.23
CA THR A 215 0.78 6.34 14.95
C THR A 215 -0.64 5.86 15.21
N CYS A 216 -1.21 6.21 16.37
CA CYS A 216 -2.60 5.89 16.70
C CYS A 216 -3.57 6.53 15.72
N ALA A 217 -3.38 7.80 15.34
CA ALA A 217 -4.21 8.49 14.36
C ALA A 217 -4.16 7.81 13.00
N SER A 218 -2.97 7.44 12.51
CA SER A 218 -2.79 6.74 11.23
C SER A 218 -3.50 5.38 11.22
N LEU A 219 -3.31 4.57 12.27
CA LEU A 219 -3.95 3.24 12.37
C LEU A 219 -5.46 3.34 12.56
N LEU A 220 -5.95 4.28 13.36
CA LEU A 220 -7.38 4.52 13.53
C LEU A 220 -8.02 4.96 12.22
N LEU A 221 -7.39 5.89 11.50
CA LEU A 221 -7.89 6.36 10.21
C LEU A 221 -7.91 5.22 9.19
N ALA A 222 -6.85 4.41 9.13
CA ALA A 222 -6.81 3.22 8.30
C ALA A 222 -7.93 2.24 8.65
N GLY A 223 -8.17 1.97 9.94
CA GLY A 223 -9.23 1.09 10.41
C GLY A 223 -10.63 1.59 10.06
N VAL A 224 -10.90 2.88 10.25
CA VAL A 224 -12.17 3.52 9.91
C VAL A 224 -12.42 3.46 8.40
N VAL A 225 -11.42 3.81 7.59
CA VAL A 225 -11.51 3.74 6.12
C VAL A 225 -11.74 2.28 5.67
N THR A 226 -11.00 1.32 6.23
CA THR A 226 -11.15 -0.10 5.92
C THR A 226 -12.58 -0.58 6.22
N TRP A 227 -13.09 -0.27 7.41
CA TRP A 227 -14.46 -0.63 7.80
C TRP A 227 -15.50 0.00 6.88
N LEU A 228 -15.33 1.29 6.55
CA LEU A 228 -16.22 2.01 5.63
C LEU A 228 -16.19 1.38 4.23
N MET A 229 -15.00 1.09 3.71
CA MET A 229 -14.83 0.46 2.39
C MET A 229 -15.45 -0.94 2.35
N ILE A 230 -15.30 -1.76 3.39
CA ILE A 230 -15.97 -3.07 3.49
C ILE A 230 -17.49 -2.91 3.47
N LYS A 231 -18.03 -1.95 4.23
CA LYS A 231 -19.48 -1.69 4.31
C LYS A 231 -20.04 -1.19 2.97
N LEU A 232 -19.35 -0.28 2.30
CA LEU A 232 -19.73 0.20 0.96
C LEU A 232 -19.65 -0.93 -0.06
N LEU A 233 -18.60 -1.76 -0.01
CA LEU A 233 -18.41 -2.88 -0.91
C LEU A 233 -19.55 -3.90 -0.79
N ALA A 234 -19.91 -4.26 0.45
CA ALA A 234 -20.99 -5.18 0.73
C ALA A 234 -22.33 -4.70 0.16
N ARG A 235 -22.66 -3.41 0.34
CA ARG A 235 -23.87 -2.79 -0.24
C ARG A 235 -23.83 -2.83 -1.77
N ARG A 236 -22.71 -2.46 -2.36
CA ARG A 236 -22.56 -2.35 -3.81
C ARG A 236 -22.61 -3.71 -4.51
N MET A 237 -22.09 -4.76 -3.88
CA MET A 237 -22.13 -6.11 -4.43
C MET A 237 -23.52 -6.73 -4.39
N GLN A 238 -24.40 -6.29 -3.49
CA GLN A 238 -25.81 -6.71 -3.46
C GLN A 238 -26.63 -6.10 -4.60
N THR A 239 -26.21 -4.96 -5.13
CA THR A 239 -26.91 -4.23 -6.19
C THR A 239 -26.26 -4.34 -7.57
N ARG A 240 -25.15 -5.08 -7.70
CA ARG A 240 -24.50 -5.30 -9.00
C ARG A 240 -25.25 -6.40 -9.74
N ASP A 241 -26.07 -6.02 -10.72
CA ASP A 241 -26.57 -6.95 -11.72
C ASP A 241 -25.40 -7.48 -12.56
N LEU A 242 -25.27 -8.80 -12.58
CA LEU A 242 -24.21 -9.56 -13.25
C LEU A 242 -24.43 -9.70 -14.78
N TYR A 243 -25.49 -9.08 -15.31
CA TYR A 243 -25.94 -9.20 -16.70
C TYR A 243 -25.95 -7.83 -17.41
N ILE A 244 -24.79 -7.19 -17.55
CA ILE A 244 -24.54 -6.18 -18.60
C ILE A 244 -23.13 -6.39 -19.12
#